data_AF-A0A0N0B0S3-F1
#
_entry.id   AF-A0A0N0B0S3-F1
#
_cell.length_a   1.000
_cell.length_b   1.000
_cell.length_c   1.000
_cell.angle_alpha   90.00
_cell.angle_beta   90.00
_cell.angle_gamma   90.00
#
_symmetry.space_group_name_H-M   'P 1'
#
loop_
_entity.id
_entity.type
_entity.pdbx_description
1 polymer ?
#
loop_
_entity_poly.entity_id
_entity_poly.type
_entity_poly.pdbx_seq_one_letter_code
_entity_poly.pdbx_strand_id
1 'polypeptide(L)'
;MAAVSVVSVLTGCTLMDLARDCEGTDAKVEEMAALGILDSRPDGAAVARGFEAVDAGCWSDSGDVMVYAERTYAFPGTRAEVAEHYRTAARRDGWSPDPEAAPDDVSFVKGTTSLEIVFLTAELLAEEGRGNRPGLSTGAGYSITVGAYA
;
A
#
# COMPACT_ATOMS: atom_id res chain seq x y z
N MET A 1 55.72 18.94 -38.17
CA MET A 1 55.22 17.83 -37.31
C MET A 1 53.81 18.22 -36.91
N ALA A 2 52.79 17.61 -37.50
CA ALA A 2 51.40 17.97 -37.26
C ALA A 2 50.88 17.22 -36.03
N ALA A 3 50.39 17.94 -35.03
CA ALA A 3 49.75 17.36 -33.85
C ALA A 3 48.27 17.12 -34.17
N VAL A 4 47.86 15.86 -34.22
CA VAL A 4 46.45 15.46 -34.37
C VAL A 4 45.90 15.24 -32.96
N SER A 5 45.01 16.13 -32.51
CA SER A 5 44.27 15.96 -31.27
C SER A 5 43.08 15.03 -31.54
N VAL A 6 43.12 13.81 -31.00
CA VAL A 6 41.98 12.89 -31.00
C VAL A 6 41.01 13.40 -29.93
N VAL A 7 39.91 14.01 -30.36
CA VAL A 7 38.78 14.33 -29.48
C VAL A 7 38.01 13.03 -29.26
N SER A 8 38.27 12.37 -28.14
CA SER A 8 37.44 11.26 -27.67
C SER A 8 36.09 11.83 -27.23
N VAL A 9 35.09 11.78 -28.11
CA VAL A 9 33.69 11.97 -27.72
C VAL A 9 33.31 10.80 -26.83
N LEU A 10 33.23 11.06 -25.53
CA LEU A 10 32.56 10.19 -24.57
C LEU A 10 31.10 10.10 -25.02
N THR A 11 30.74 9.02 -25.70
CA THR A 11 29.34 8.60 -25.84
C THR A 11 28.80 8.42 -24.43
N GLY A 12 28.10 9.45 -23.96
CA GLY A 12 27.40 9.41 -22.69
C GLY A 12 26.42 8.26 -22.72
N CYS A 13 26.65 7.28 -21.85
CA CYS A 13 25.61 6.33 -21.46
C CYS A 13 24.40 7.17 -21.03
N THR A 14 23.27 6.99 -21.70
CA THR A 14 22.00 7.59 -21.30
C THR A 14 21.67 7.08 -19.91
N LEU A 15 21.94 7.93 -18.92
CA LEU A 15 21.67 7.77 -17.49
C LEU A 15 20.16 7.97 -17.23
N MET A 16 19.31 7.45 -18.12
CA MET A 16 17.84 7.65 -18.14
C MET A 16 17.06 6.45 -17.58
N ASP A 17 17.75 5.52 -16.90
CA ASP A 17 17.15 4.27 -16.39
C ASP A 17 17.52 4.01 -14.91
N LEU A 18 17.93 5.04 -14.16
CA LEU A 18 18.46 4.87 -12.79
C LEU A 18 17.55 5.35 -11.66
N ALA A 19 16.32 5.80 -11.97
CA ALA A 19 15.27 5.92 -10.99
C ALA A 19 13.94 5.68 -11.72
N ARG A 20 13.30 4.52 -11.51
CA ARG A 20 11.87 4.45 -11.79
C ARG A 20 11.19 5.42 -10.84
N ASP A 21 10.33 6.27 -11.39
CA ASP A 21 9.54 7.22 -10.63
C ASP A 21 8.04 6.94 -10.83
N CYS A 22 7.20 7.78 -10.23
CA CYS A 22 5.76 7.64 -10.29
C CYS A 22 5.14 8.19 -11.58
N GLU A 23 5.93 8.64 -12.56
CA GLU A 23 5.42 9.20 -13.80
C GLU A 23 4.59 8.15 -14.56
N GLY A 24 3.36 8.53 -14.95
CA GLY A 24 2.46 7.65 -15.71
C GLY A 24 1.70 6.62 -14.87
N THR A 25 1.80 6.64 -13.54
CA THR A 25 1.09 5.70 -12.67
C THR A 25 -0.36 6.09 -12.33
N ASP A 26 -0.82 7.29 -12.74
CA ASP A 26 -2.14 7.83 -12.36
C ASP A 26 -3.30 6.87 -12.63
N ALA A 27 -3.34 6.26 -13.83
CA ALA A 27 -4.40 5.30 -14.18
C ALA A 27 -4.36 4.05 -13.28
N LYS A 28 -3.17 3.62 -12.85
CA LYS A 28 -3.00 2.47 -11.95
C LYS A 28 -3.42 2.83 -10.52
N VAL A 29 -3.13 4.06 -10.08
CA VAL A 29 -3.61 4.59 -8.79
C VAL A 29 -5.15 4.60 -8.77
N GLU A 30 -5.79 5.10 -9.83
CA GLU A 30 -7.26 5.11 -9.94
C GLU A 30 -7.85 3.69 -9.99
N GLU A 31 -7.24 2.77 -10.75
CA GLU A 31 -7.63 1.36 -10.78
C GLU A 31 -7.58 0.74 -9.38
N MET A 32 -6.50 1.02 -8.64
CA MET A 32 -6.28 0.46 -7.32
C MET A 32 -7.25 1.02 -6.27
N ALA A 33 -7.50 2.34 -6.32
CA ALA A 33 -8.48 3.00 -5.45
C ALA A 33 -9.93 2.51 -5.69
N ALA A 34 -10.21 1.98 -6.87
CA ALA A 34 -11.52 1.43 -7.24
C ALA A 34 -11.73 -0.05 -6.83
N LEU A 35 -10.72 -0.72 -6.24
CA LEU A 35 -10.84 -2.11 -5.84
C LEU A 35 -11.87 -2.29 -4.73
N GLY A 36 -12.92 -3.08 -4.99
CA GLY A 36 -14.04 -3.28 -4.05
C GLY A 36 -13.64 -3.90 -2.70
N ILE A 37 -12.48 -4.55 -2.61
CA ILE A 37 -11.94 -5.05 -1.34
C ILE A 37 -11.66 -3.92 -0.34
N LEU A 38 -11.39 -2.69 -0.82
CA LEU A 38 -11.19 -1.50 0.00
C LEU A 38 -12.46 -1.11 0.78
N ASP A 39 -13.65 -1.38 0.23
CA ASP A 39 -14.92 -1.10 0.90
C ASP A 39 -15.46 -2.30 1.70
N SER A 40 -14.82 -3.46 1.60
CA SER A 40 -15.12 -4.64 2.41
C SER A 40 -14.75 -4.38 3.86
N ARG A 41 -15.66 -4.65 4.80
CA ARG A 41 -15.42 -4.50 6.24
C ARG A 41 -16.34 -5.40 7.08
N PRO A 42 -15.94 -5.82 8.29
CA PRO A 42 -16.83 -6.51 9.21
C PRO A 42 -18.05 -5.66 9.56
N ASP A 43 -19.15 -6.32 9.92
CA ASP A 43 -20.34 -5.62 10.41
C ASP A 43 -20.02 -4.80 11.67
N GLY A 44 -20.46 -3.54 11.70
CA GLY A 44 -20.15 -2.62 12.79
C GLY A 44 -18.82 -1.87 12.64
N ALA A 45 -17.99 -2.20 11.64
CA ALA A 45 -16.87 -1.36 11.24
C ALA A 45 -17.37 -0.14 10.45
N ALA A 46 -16.79 1.02 10.72
CA ALA A 46 -17.09 2.28 10.04
C ALA A 46 -15.79 2.94 9.58
N VAL A 47 -15.87 3.71 8.48
CA VAL A 47 -14.72 4.49 8.02
C VAL A 47 -14.26 5.41 9.16
N ALA A 48 -12.98 5.37 9.46
CA ALA A 48 -12.44 6.15 10.56
C ALA A 48 -12.56 7.65 10.25
N ARG A 49 -12.90 8.44 11.27
CA ARG A 49 -13.01 9.89 11.12
C ARG A 49 -11.65 10.48 10.72
N GLY A 50 -11.64 11.33 9.70
CA GLY A 50 -10.41 11.89 9.12
C GLY A 50 -9.71 10.98 8.10
N PHE A 51 -10.36 9.87 7.70
CA PHE A 51 -9.94 8.94 6.65
C PHE A 51 -11.09 8.61 5.69
N GLU A 52 -11.98 9.58 5.47
CA GLU A 52 -13.20 9.42 4.67
C GLU A 52 -12.91 9.19 3.18
N ALA A 53 -11.78 9.68 2.68
CA ALA A 53 -11.27 9.38 1.34
C ALA A 53 -10.43 8.10 1.35
N VAL A 54 -10.37 7.41 0.21
CA VAL A 54 -9.32 6.41 -0.03
C VAL A 54 -8.01 7.18 -0.14
N ASP A 55 -7.00 6.78 0.64
CA ASP A 55 -5.64 7.31 0.51
C ASP A 55 -4.94 6.48 -0.56
N ALA A 56 -4.70 7.05 -1.74
CA ALA A 56 -4.10 6.34 -2.87
C ALA A 56 -3.02 7.19 -3.49
N GLY A 57 -1.96 6.53 -3.96
CA GLY A 57 -0.83 7.22 -4.53
C GLY A 57 0.25 6.28 -5.01
N CYS A 58 1.42 6.85 -5.22
CA CYS A 58 2.60 6.12 -5.62
C CYS A 58 3.79 6.57 -4.76
N TRP A 59 4.56 5.61 -4.28
CA TRP A 59 5.83 5.85 -3.61
C TRP A 59 6.97 5.32 -4.47
N SER A 60 7.98 6.16 -4.65
CA SER A 60 9.27 5.77 -5.22
C SER A 60 10.31 6.01 -4.14
N ASP A 61 10.83 4.92 -3.57
CA ASP A 61 11.99 4.96 -2.68
C ASP A 61 13.09 4.09 -3.27
N SER A 62 14.29 4.66 -3.38
CA SER A 62 15.51 3.93 -3.75
C SER A 62 15.43 3.11 -5.04
N GLY A 63 14.53 3.49 -5.97
CA GLY A 63 14.37 2.87 -7.30
C GLY A 63 13.23 1.88 -7.42
N ASP A 64 12.58 1.50 -6.31
CA ASP A 64 11.36 0.70 -6.33
C ASP A 64 10.14 1.62 -6.35
N VAL A 65 9.25 1.38 -7.31
CA VAL A 65 7.99 2.13 -7.45
C VAL A 65 6.84 1.24 -7.04
N MET A 66 6.04 1.72 -6.10
CA MET A 66 4.87 1.03 -5.61
C MET A 66 3.66 1.95 -5.69
N VAL A 67 2.65 1.52 -6.43
CA VAL A 67 1.32 2.12 -6.40
C VAL A 67 0.54 1.49 -5.26
N TYR A 68 -0.18 2.29 -4.49
CA TYR A 68 -0.96 1.83 -3.35
C TYR A 68 -2.35 2.50 -3.28
N ALA A 69 -3.27 1.84 -2.59
CA ALA A 69 -4.49 2.43 -2.08
C ALA A 69 -4.83 1.86 -0.70
N GLU A 70 -5.31 2.72 0.20
CA GLU A 70 -5.55 2.42 1.60
C GLU A 70 -6.93 2.89 2.06
N ARG A 71 -7.55 2.09 2.92
CA ARG A 71 -8.73 2.46 3.71
C ARG A 71 -8.49 2.19 5.19
N THR A 72 -8.89 3.14 6.03
CA THR A 72 -8.81 3.00 7.49
C THR A 72 -10.21 2.90 8.10
N TYR A 73 -10.39 1.92 8.97
CA TYR A 73 -11.65 1.64 9.67
C TYR A 73 -11.47 1.72 11.18
N ALA A 74 -12.51 2.23 11.85
CA ALA A 74 -12.72 2.06 13.28
C ALA A 74 -13.72 0.92 13.49
N PHE A 75 -13.38 -0.01 14.37
CA PHE A 75 -14.15 -1.23 14.62
C PHE A 75 -14.04 -1.64 16.10
N PRO A 76 -15.14 -1.66 16.86
CA PRO A 76 -15.11 -2.00 18.28
C PRO A 76 -14.91 -3.49 18.58
N GLY A 77 -14.89 -4.35 17.54
CA GLY A 77 -14.65 -5.78 17.69
C GLY A 77 -13.16 -6.14 17.82
N THR A 78 -12.84 -7.39 17.49
CA THR A 78 -11.55 -8.01 17.72
C THR A 78 -10.71 -8.13 16.45
N ARG A 79 -9.39 -8.25 16.63
CA ARG A 79 -8.47 -8.56 15.51
C ARG A 79 -8.82 -9.87 14.81
N ALA A 80 -9.32 -10.86 15.56
CA ALA A 80 -9.72 -12.16 15.02
C ALA A 80 -10.91 -12.04 14.07
N GLU A 81 -11.92 -11.23 14.41
CA GLU A 81 -13.10 -10.97 13.55
C GLU A 81 -12.69 -10.26 12.25
N VAL A 82 -11.80 -9.28 12.34
CA VAL A 82 -11.22 -8.61 11.15
C VAL A 82 -10.46 -9.61 10.28
N ALA A 83 -9.58 -10.42 10.88
CA ALA A 83 -8.80 -11.41 10.16
C ALA A 83 -9.68 -12.46 9.46
N GLU A 84 -10.72 -12.96 10.13
CA GLU A 84 -11.68 -13.91 9.56
C GLU A 84 -12.47 -13.29 8.40
N HIS A 85 -12.93 -12.05 8.57
CA HIS A 85 -13.63 -11.30 7.53
C HIS A 85 -12.79 -11.19 6.27
N TYR A 86 -11.54 -10.70 6.37
CA TYR A 86 -10.69 -10.53 5.20
C TYR A 86 -10.22 -11.84 4.60
N ARG A 87 -9.98 -12.90 5.39
CA ARG A 87 -9.74 -14.25 4.84
C ARG A 87 -10.90 -14.70 3.95
N THR A 88 -12.14 -14.40 4.34
CA THR A 88 -13.32 -14.77 3.56
C THR A 88 -13.49 -13.87 2.34
N ALA A 89 -13.38 -12.55 2.50
CA ALA A 89 -13.51 -11.59 1.42
C ALA A 89 -12.42 -11.76 0.36
N ALA A 90 -11.17 -11.91 0.78
CA ALA A 90 -10.01 -12.13 -0.09
C ALA A 90 -10.17 -13.41 -0.92
N ARG A 91 -10.54 -14.54 -0.29
CA ARG A 91 -10.81 -15.80 -1.03
C ARG A 91 -11.93 -15.65 -2.05
N ARG A 92 -13.01 -14.94 -1.71
CA ARG A 92 -14.14 -14.70 -2.63
C ARG A 92 -13.71 -13.89 -3.85
N ASP A 93 -12.80 -12.95 -3.67
CA ASP A 93 -12.24 -12.10 -4.73
C ASP A 93 -11.05 -12.74 -5.48
N GLY A 94 -10.69 -13.99 -5.16
CA GLY A 94 -9.63 -14.74 -5.83
C GLY A 94 -8.22 -14.40 -5.37
N TRP A 95 -8.06 -13.80 -4.20
CA TRP A 95 -6.77 -13.62 -3.54
C TRP A 95 -6.37 -14.91 -2.81
N SER A 96 -5.06 -15.16 -2.72
CA SER A 96 -4.48 -16.27 -1.96
C SER A 96 -3.75 -15.73 -0.73
N PRO A 97 -3.66 -16.48 0.38
CA PRO A 97 -2.77 -16.12 1.48
C PRO A 97 -1.35 -15.90 0.97
N ASP A 98 -0.71 -14.85 1.47
CA ASP A 98 0.68 -14.55 1.14
C ASP A 98 1.61 -15.60 1.80
N PRO A 99 2.40 -16.36 1.02
CA PRO A 99 3.29 -17.39 1.56
C PRO A 99 4.46 -16.82 2.36
N GLU A 100 4.79 -15.53 2.21
CA GLU A 100 5.91 -14.88 2.89
C GLU A 100 5.48 -14.11 4.15
N ALA A 101 4.17 -14.02 4.41
CA ALA A 101 3.63 -13.33 5.57
C ALA A 101 4.04 -13.97 6.91
N ALA A 102 4.26 -13.15 7.93
CA ALA A 102 4.52 -13.68 9.27
C ALA A 102 3.27 -14.39 9.83
N PRO A 103 3.40 -15.30 10.81
CA PRO A 103 2.28 -16.08 11.32
C PRO A 103 1.09 -15.27 11.85
N ASP A 104 1.35 -14.05 12.34
CA ASP A 104 0.34 -13.15 12.91
C ASP A 104 -0.17 -12.12 11.90
N ASP A 105 0.43 -12.05 10.71
CA ASP A 105 0.05 -11.11 9.66
C ASP A 105 -1.17 -11.62 8.90
N VAL A 106 -1.97 -10.66 8.44
CA VAL A 106 -3.11 -10.94 7.57
C VAL A 106 -2.78 -10.31 6.22
N SER A 107 -2.09 -11.08 5.39
CA SER A 107 -1.63 -10.67 4.05
C SER A 107 -2.10 -11.66 2.98
N PHE A 108 -2.39 -11.13 1.80
CA PHE A 108 -2.84 -11.88 0.63
C PHE A 108 -2.19 -11.35 -0.65
N VAL A 109 -2.12 -12.20 -1.66
CA VAL A 109 -1.58 -11.87 -2.99
C VAL A 109 -2.55 -12.26 -4.10
N LYS A 110 -2.57 -11.45 -5.16
CA LYS A 110 -3.30 -11.71 -6.41
C LYS A 110 -2.48 -11.17 -7.59
N GLY A 111 -1.84 -12.08 -8.34
CA GLY A 111 -0.91 -11.68 -9.38
C GLY A 111 0.28 -10.93 -8.78
N THR A 112 0.52 -9.70 -9.23
CA THR A 112 1.58 -8.80 -8.71
C THR A 112 1.06 -7.81 -7.66
N THR A 113 -0.18 -7.98 -7.19
CA THR A 113 -0.81 -7.12 -6.20
C THR A 113 -0.85 -7.81 -4.84
N SER A 114 -0.49 -7.09 -3.79
CA SER A 114 -0.63 -7.50 -2.38
C SER A 114 -1.83 -6.80 -1.73
N LEU A 115 -2.36 -7.43 -0.69
CA LEU A 115 -3.36 -6.89 0.22
C LEU A 115 -2.90 -7.18 1.64
N GLU A 116 -2.72 -6.14 2.43
CA GLU A 116 -2.30 -6.22 3.82
C GLU A 116 -3.35 -5.60 4.73
N ILE A 117 -3.59 -6.23 5.88
CA ILE A 117 -4.45 -5.71 6.95
C ILE A 117 -3.54 -5.37 8.14
N VAL A 118 -3.44 -4.08 8.46
CA VAL A 118 -2.59 -3.59 9.56
C VAL A 118 -3.46 -3.17 10.74
N PHE A 119 -3.21 -3.75 11.91
CA PHE A 119 -3.93 -3.40 13.14
C PHE A 119 -3.30 -2.16 13.79
N LEU A 120 -4.06 -1.07 13.86
CA LEU A 120 -3.56 0.21 14.31
C LEU A 120 -3.47 0.24 15.85
N THR A 121 -2.26 0.39 16.37
CA THR A 121 -2.00 0.69 17.78
C THR A 121 -1.82 2.19 17.99
N ALA A 122 -1.92 2.65 19.24
CA ALA A 122 -1.61 4.03 19.58
C ALA A 122 -0.15 4.39 19.27
N GLU A 123 0.79 3.44 19.39
CA GLU A 123 2.18 3.67 19.01
C GLU A 123 2.34 3.86 17.49
N LEU A 124 1.77 2.95 16.68
CA LEU A 124 1.88 3.01 15.22
C LEU A 124 1.29 4.32 14.67
N LEU A 125 0.15 4.75 15.21
CA LEU A 125 -0.46 6.04 14.83
C LEU A 125 0.44 7.22 15.19
N ALA A 126 1.22 7.14 16.26
CA ALA A 126 2.17 8.19 16.64
C ALA A 126 3.40 8.21 15.72
N GLU A 127 3.93 7.05 15.35
CA GLU A 127 5.06 6.88 14.42
C GLU A 127 4.75 7.44 13.03
N GLU A 128 3.56 7.14 12.50
CA GLU A 128 3.07 7.63 11.21
C GLU A 128 2.73 9.13 11.19
N GLY A 129 2.95 9.85 12.31
CA GLY A 129 2.52 11.24 12.47
C GLY A 129 1.00 11.42 12.40
N ARG A 130 0.24 10.32 12.45
CA ARG A 130 -1.23 10.30 12.36
C ARG A 130 -1.90 10.60 13.71
N GLY A 131 -1.17 10.58 14.83
CA GLY A 131 -1.51 11.21 16.11
C GLY A 131 -2.83 10.75 16.77
N ASN A 132 -3.20 11.39 17.89
CA ASN A 132 -4.38 11.05 18.70
C ASN A 132 -5.70 11.41 17.98
N ARG A 133 -6.08 10.61 16.97
CA ARG A 133 -7.33 10.79 16.22
C ARG A 133 -8.51 10.12 16.95
N PRO A 134 -9.63 10.83 17.17
CA PRO A 134 -10.77 10.28 17.88
C PRO A 134 -11.31 9.00 17.22
N GLY A 135 -11.36 7.90 17.96
CA GLY A 135 -11.88 6.60 17.49
C GLY A 135 -10.82 5.57 17.13
N LEU A 136 -9.54 5.96 16.99
CA LEU A 136 -8.43 5.03 16.74
C LEU A 136 -7.47 4.89 17.95
N SER A 137 -7.57 5.80 18.92
CA SER A 137 -6.72 5.86 20.12
C SER A 137 -6.93 4.71 21.12
N THR A 138 -7.97 3.90 20.96
CA THR A 138 -8.25 2.73 21.82
C THR A 138 -7.74 1.40 21.24
N GLY A 139 -6.97 1.44 20.14
CA GLY A 139 -6.51 0.22 19.45
C GLY A 139 -7.61 -0.53 18.70
N ALA A 140 -8.77 0.11 18.52
CA ALA A 140 -9.95 -0.43 17.85
C ALA A 140 -9.95 -0.13 16.33
N GLY A 141 -8.78 0.18 15.76
CA GLY A 141 -8.65 0.57 14.36
C GLY A 141 -7.86 -0.44 13.55
N TYR A 142 -8.13 -0.52 12.26
CA TYR A 142 -7.27 -1.22 11.31
C TYR A 142 -7.25 -0.49 9.98
N SER A 143 -6.15 -0.57 9.24
CA SER A 143 -6.09 -0.18 7.84
C SER A 143 -6.01 -1.42 6.95
N ILE A 144 -6.48 -1.26 5.72
CA ILE A 144 -6.22 -2.20 4.65
C ILE A 144 -5.52 -1.47 3.53
N THR A 145 -4.46 -2.09 3.02
CA THR A 145 -3.62 -1.51 1.98
C THR A 145 -3.50 -2.52 0.87
N VAL A 146 -3.85 -2.08 -0.34
CA VAL A 146 -3.53 -2.80 -1.57
C VAL A 146 -2.31 -2.12 -2.19
N GLY A 147 -1.37 -2.93 -2.69
CA GLY A 147 -0.14 -2.43 -3.29
C GLY A 147 0.27 -3.23 -4.52
N ALA A 148 0.92 -2.58 -5.47
CA ALA A 148 1.53 -3.26 -6.62
C ALA A 148 2.80 -2.51 -7.05
N TYR A 149 3.86 -3.27 -7.31
CA TYR A 149 5.07 -2.71 -7.91
C TYR A 149 4.81 -2.32 -9.37
N ALA A 150 5.36 -1.16 -9.77
CA ALA A 150 5.27 -0.60 -11.12
C ALA A 150 6.54 -0.80 -11.97
#